data_AF-A0AAN6E9K5-F1
#
_entry.id   AF-A0AAN6E9K5-F1
#
_cell.length_a   1.000
_cell.length_b   1.000
_cell.length_c   1.000
_cell.angle_alpha   90.00
_cell.angle_beta   90.00
_cell.angle_gamma   90.00
#
_symmetry.space_group_name_H-M   'P 1'
#
loop_
_entity.id
_entity.type
_entity.pdbx_description
1 polymer ?
#
loop_
_entity_poly.entity_id
_entity_poly.type
_entity_poly.pdbx_seq_one_letter_code
_entity_poly.pdbx_strand_id
1 'polypeptide(L)' 'MLDTSGAESIVAVASPFLGQSESVLLLKDYLPHMTKSEIHACMTAGFATVSGSTLQGYIALG' A
#
# COMPACT_ATOMS: atom_id res chain seq x y z
N MET A 1 -4.32 -15.88 8.50
CA MET A 1 -5.39 -14.95 8.92
C MET A 1 -5.92 -14.12 7.75
N LEU A 2 -5.23 -14.04 6.61
CA LEU A 2 -5.82 -13.93 5.27
C LEU A 2 -4.95 -14.86 4.41
N ASP A 3 -5.53 -15.66 3.51
CA ASP A 3 -4.79 -16.60 2.65
C ASP A 3 -4.26 -15.85 1.40
N THR A 4 -3.59 -14.75 1.70
CA THR A 4 -3.15 -13.72 0.76
C THR A 4 -1.65 -13.82 0.54
N SER A 5 -1.21 -13.40 -0.64
CA SER A 5 0.19 -13.35 -1.02
C SER A 5 1.04 -12.53 -0.03
N GLY A 6 2.29 -12.93 0.13
CA GLY A 6 3.25 -12.19 0.95
C GLY A 6 3.44 -10.76 0.44
N ALA A 7 3.40 -10.56 -0.88
CA ALA A 7 3.58 -9.25 -1.50
C ALA A 7 2.42 -8.28 -1.15
N GLU A 8 1.17 -8.73 -1.27
CA GLU A 8 0.01 -7.88 -0.96
C GLU A 8 -0.13 -7.60 0.54
N SER A 9 0.25 -8.56 1.39
CA SER A 9 0.20 -8.40 2.84
C SER A 9 1.21 -7.37 3.33
N ILE A 10 2.43 -7.35 2.75
CA ILE A 10 3.45 -6.34 3.07
C ILE A 10 2.97 -4.95 2.65
N VAL A 11 2.36 -4.83 1.47
CA VAL A 11 1.81 -3.55 0.99
C VAL A 11 0.69 -3.08 1.89
N ALA A 12 -0.25 -3.95 2.27
CA ALA A 12 -1.35 -3.60 3.16
C ALA A 12 -0.86 -3.03 4.51
N VAL A 13 0.23 -3.57 5.06
CA VAL A 13 0.84 -3.06 6.30
C VAL A 13 1.63 -1.77 6.08
N ALA A 14 2.26 -1.60 4.91
CA ALA A 14 3.07 -0.42 4.60
C ALA A 14 2.25 0.81 4.15
N SER A 15 1.04 0.59 3.62
CA SER A 15 0.16 1.63 3.02
C SER A 15 -0.21 2.80 3.96
N PRO A 16 -0.34 2.62 5.29
CA PRO A 16 -0.57 3.74 6.21
C PRO A 16 0.65 4.66 6.41
N PHE A 17 1.86 4.14 6.17
CA PHE A 17 3.11 4.89 6.38
C PHE A 17 3.58 5.52 5.08
N LEU A 18 3.56 4.73 4.00
CA LEU A 18 4.05 5.10 2.70
C LEU A 18 2.94 5.67 1.82
N GLY A 19 3.25 6.68 1.01
CA GLY A 19 2.32 7.17 0.00
C GLY A 19 2.08 6.14 -1.11
N GLN A 20 0.99 6.31 -1.86
CA GLN A 20 0.64 5.48 -3.01
C GLN A 20 1.82 5.30 -3.99
N SER A 21 2.63 6.33 -4.19
CA SER A 21 3.82 6.29 -5.05
C SER A 21 4.98 5.46 -4.47
N GLU A 22 5.12 5.40 -3.15
CA GLU A 22 6.19 4.69 -2.46
C GLU A 22 5.86 3.20 -2.29
N SER A 23 4.58 2.87 -2.07
CA SER A 23 4.09 1.49 -2.04
C SER A 23 4.26 0.76 -3.38
N VAL A 24 4.21 1.47 -4.52
CA VAL A 24 4.50 0.88 -5.84
C VAL A 24 5.98 0.51 -5.97
N LEU A 25 6.88 1.24 -5.29
CA LEU A 25 8.31 0.94 -5.31
C LEU A 25 8.62 -0.38 -4.59
N LEU A 26 7.90 -0.69 -3.51
CA LEU A 26 7.99 -1.98 -2.80
C LEU A 26 7.58 -3.17 -3.66
N LEU A 27 6.68 -2.94 -4.61
CA LEU A 27 6.17 -3.96 -5.52
C LEU A 27 6.92 -4.02 -6.85
N LYS A 28 7.86 -3.11 -7.11
CA LYS A 28 8.48 -2.93 -8.44
C LYS A 28 9.06 -4.22 -9.01
N ASP A 29 9.75 -5.00 -8.18
CA ASP A 29 10.39 -6.25 -8.59
C ASP A 29 9.41 -7.44 -8.61
N TYR A 30 8.26 -7.31 -7.94
CA TYR A 30 7.21 -8.35 -7.85
C TYR A 30 6.10 -8.17 -8.88
N LEU A 31 5.90 -6.96 -9.40
CA LEU A 31 4.92 -6.57 -10.41
C LEU A 31 4.80 -7.54 -11.62
N PRO A 32 5.88 -8.03 -12.24
CA PRO A 32 5.78 -8.97 -13.37
C PRO A 32 5.32 -10.38 -12.96
N HIS A 33 5.35 -10.71 -11.67
CA HIS A 33 4.97 -12.02 -11.14
C HIS A 33 3.62 -12.00 -10.39
N MET A 34 3.02 -10.82 -10.20
CA MET A 34 1.75 -10.68 -9.50
C MET A 34 0.55 -10.94 -10.42
N THR A 35 -0.45 -11.58 -9.84
CA THR A 35 -1.77 -11.77 -10.43
C THR A 35 -2.55 -10.45 -10.43
N LYS A 36 -3.57 -10.37 -11.30
CA LYS A 36 -4.48 -9.21 -11.35
C LYS A 36 -5.18 -8.93 -10.02
N SER A 37 -5.44 -9.97 -9.21
CA SER A 37 -6.07 -9.83 -7.89
C SER A 37 -5.14 -9.16 -6.88
N GLU A 38 -3.87 -9.57 -6.83
CA GLU A 38 -2.89 -8.97 -5.90
C GLU A 38 -2.59 -7.51 -6.25
N ILE A 39 -2.52 -7.19 -7.55
CA ILE A 39 -2.35 -5.80 -8.01
C ILE A 39 -3.57 -4.96 -7.60
N HIS A 40 -4.78 -5.50 -7.77
CA HIS A 40 -6.01 -4.82 -7.36
C HIS A 40 -6.07 -4.60 -5.84
N ALA A 41 -5.69 -5.61 -5.05
CA ALA A 41 -5.62 -5.50 -3.59
C ALA A 41 -4.62 -4.43 -3.16
N CYS A 42 -3.43 -4.39 -3.77
CA CYS A 42 -2.40 -3.38 -3.49
C CYS A 42 -2.86 -1.96 -3.84
N MET A 43 -3.51 -1.77 -5.00
CA MET A 43 -4.06 -0.46 -5.37
C MET A 43 -5.18 -0.04 -4.43
N THR A 44 -6.08 -0.96 -4.07
CA THR A 44 -7.19 -0.68 -3.15
C THR A 44 -6.67 -0.32 -1.76
N ALA A 45 -5.65 -1.01 -1.26
CA ALA A 45 -5.00 -0.68 0.00
C ALA A 45 -4.44 0.75 -0.01
N GLY A 46 -3.72 1.13 -1.07
CA GLY A 46 -3.13 2.47 -1.20
C GLY A 46 -4.16 3.61 -1.28
N PHE A 47 -5.34 3.38 -1.87
CA PHE A 47 -6.43 4.36 -1.90
C PHE A 47 -7.25 4.39 -0.62
N ALA A 48 -7.34 3.27 0.10
CA ALA A 48 -8.09 3.18 1.35
C ALA A 48 -7.35 3.85 2.52
N THR A 49 -6.02 3.96 2.45
CA THR A 49 -5.19 4.56 3.49
C THR A 49 -4.68 5.94 3.12
N VAL A 50 -4.47 6.78 4.13
CA VAL A 50 -3.74 8.05 3.99
C VAL A 50 -2.27 7.84 4.36
N SER A 51 -1.37 8.52 3.64
CA SER A 51 0.06 8.51 3.97
C SER A 51 0.31 9.15 5.33
N GLY A 52 1.30 8.66 6.06
CA GLY A 52 1.75 9.29 7.31
C GLY A 52 2.10 10.77 7.15
N SER A 53 2.61 11.17 5.99
CA SER A 53 2.87 12.58 5.65
C SER A 53 1.59 13.42 5.62
N THR A 54 0.53 12.92 5.00
CA THR A 54 -0.78 13.58 4.97
C THR A 54 -1.47 13.55 6.33
N LEU A 55 -1.28 12.49 7.11
CA LEU A 55 -1.78 12.41 8.48
C LEU A 55 -1.12 13.46 9.39
N GLN A 56 0.19 13.67 9.27
CA GLN A 56 0.87 14.74 9.99
C GLN A 56 0.36 16.13 9.59
N GLY A 57 0.04 16.33 8.30
CA GLY A 57 -0.65 17.53 7.83
C GLY A 57 -2.03 17.72 8.48
N TYR A 58 -2.82 16.65 8.63
CA TYR A 58 -4.10 16.72 9.34
C TYR A 58 -3.95 17.05 10.82
N ILE A 59 -2.94 16.49 11.50
CA ILE A 59 -2.63 16.83 12.91
C ILE A 59 -2.20 18.30 13.02
N ALA A 60 -1.44 18.83 12.06
CA ALA A 60 -1.01 20.23 12.08
C ALA A 60 -2.14 21.23 11.78
N LEU A 61 -3.23 20.77 11.16
CA LEU A 61 -4.41 21.60 10.87
C LEU A 61 -5.32 21.80 12.10
N GLY A 62 -5.16 21.01 13.18
CA GLY A 62 -5.97 21.12 14.40
C GLY A 62 -5.48 20.23 15.54
#